data_AF-A0A6N4W4X9-F1
#
_entry.id   AF-A0A6N4W4X9-F1
#
_cell.length_a   1.000
_cell.length_b   1.000
_cell.length_c   1.000
_cell.angle_alpha   90.00
_cell.angle_beta   90.00
_cell.angle_gamma   90.00
#
_symmetry.space_group_name_H-M   'P 1'
#
loop_
_entity.id
_entity.type
_entity.pdbx_description
1 polymer ?
#
loop_
_entity_poly.entity_id
_entity_poly.type
_entity_poly.pdbx_seq_one_letter_code
_entity_poly.pdbx_strand_id
1 'polypeptide(L)'
;MRAIRLVAAALLAATTLVGGPGGPAGACACGGIVSPDMAAKVTGEQALVTLHGGTESIVMALDVQSIADNAGLIVPTPAPATATTADPGLFGELARLTAPKVEPGAPSGAGLDEVGAGPGAAPTVIAQVQLGPLEATTLTGGDPSGVRGWLDGHGYRMRPEVTAQLDPYLRQGWSFVAMRLTGTTPLRGQLDPVQLDFRSDRLVYPMRMSAAAKDTQYVTVYTLAEHRMQRTDADANRQAVRVDYAGSVRGRTGDPALTEFSATNPYLTKISTTITDPAAIGTDFTFGPATTDDPYQQVIRSERPHDDTALQLAVGASVLVVVLAVVVAVGWIRRHRRAAP
;
A
#
# COMPACT_ATOMS: atom_id res chain seq x y z
N MET A 1 35.06 52.71 -13.96
CA MET A 1 33.89 52.85 -13.07
C MET A 1 32.61 52.31 -13.73
N ARG A 2 32.55 51.00 -13.99
CA ARG A 2 31.34 50.33 -14.51
C ARG A 2 31.17 48.92 -13.88
N ALA A 3 31.68 48.77 -12.65
CA ALA A 3 31.72 47.51 -11.92
C ALA A 3 30.74 47.48 -10.72
N ILE A 4 29.80 48.43 -10.59
CA ILE A 4 28.96 48.57 -9.38
C ILE A 4 27.48 48.86 -9.74
N ARG A 5 26.94 48.33 -10.84
CA ARG A 5 25.52 48.54 -11.20
C ARG A 5 24.74 47.34 -11.72
N LEU A 6 25.29 46.12 -11.63
CA LEU A 6 24.59 44.89 -12.03
C LEU A 6 24.53 43.82 -10.93
N VAL A 7 24.77 44.22 -9.66
CA VAL A 7 24.60 43.35 -8.48
C VAL A 7 23.20 43.51 -7.85
N ALA A 8 22.36 44.42 -8.36
CA ALA A 8 21.03 44.72 -7.81
C ALA A 8 19.86 43.99 -8.51
N ALA A 9 20.13 43.01 -9.38
CA ALA A 9 19.10 42.23 -10.10
C ALA A 9 19.02 40.76 -9.65
N ALA A 10 19.75 40.37 -8.58
CA ALA A 10 19.82 38.99 -8.09
C ALA A 10 19.15 38.77 -6.73
N LEU A 11 18.44 39.75 -6.17
CA LEU A 11 17.95 39.69 -4.78
C LEU A 11 16.44 39.92 -4.58
N LEU A 12 15.62 39.98 -5.64
CA LEU A 12 14.19 40.32 -5.49
C LEU A 12 13.21 39.45 -6.30
N ALA A 13 13.64 38.31 -6.85
CA ALA A 13 12.76 37.39 -7.57
C ALA A 13 13.01 35.93 -7.17
N ALA A 14 12.55 35.54 -5.97
CA ALA A 14 12.14 34.16 -5.62
C ALA A 14 11.66 34.02 -4.16
N THR A 15 11.29 35.11 -3.47
CA THR A 15 10.65 35.07 -2.13
C THR A 15 9.14 34.81 -2.21
N THR A 16 8.71 33.87 -3.04
CA THR A 16 7.32 33.39 -3.09
C THR A 16 7.29 31.86 -3.10
N LEU A 17 7.72 31.26 -1.99
CA LEU A 17 7.14 30.02 -1.49
C LEU A 17 6.52 30.34 -0.14
N VAL A 18 5.37 31.03 -0.23
CA VAL A 18 4.38 31.07 0.84
C VAL A 18 3.99 29.62 1.08
N GLY A 19 4.51 29.03 2.15
CA GLY A 19 4.00 27.80 2.72
C GLY A 19 2.54 28.03 3.09
N GLY A 20 1.63 27.51 2.27
CA GLY A 20 0.21 27.45 2.59
C GLY A 20 -0.05 26.56 3.81
N PRO A 21 -1.13 26.80 4.55
CA PRO A 21 -1.48 26.03 5.74
C PRO A 21 -2.06 24.68 5.32
N GLY A 22 -1.52 23.59 5.85
CA GLY A 22 -2.03 22.25 5.54
C GLY A 22 -1.09 21.16 5.99
N GLY A 23 -0.82 21.07 7.29
CA GLY A 23 -0.20 19.87 7.84
C GLY A 23 -1.14 18.68 7.61
N PRO A 24 -0.65 17.52 7.14
CA PRO A 24 -1.48 16.35 6.97
C PRO A 24 -1.70 15.75 8.35
N ALA A 25 -2.97 15.58 8.69
CA ALA A 25 -3.40 14.75 9.80
C ALA A 25 -4.75 14.20 9.32
N GLY A 26 -5.11 12.93 9.46
CA GLY A 26 -4.57 11.86 10.28
C GLY A 26 -5.78 11.05 10.73
N ALA A 27 -6.45 10.40 9.78
CA ALA A 27 -7.36 9.28 9.99
C ALA A 27 -7.00 8.31 8.88
N CYS A 28 -6.76 7.06 9.23
CA CYS A 28 -6.36 6.05 8.27
C CYS A 28 -7.15 4.79 8.52
N ALA A 29 -7.08 3.89 7.56
CA ALA A 29 -7.98 2.78 7.50
C ALA A 29 -7.76 1.76 8.63
N CYS A 30 -8.81 0.98 8.88
CA CYS A 30 -9.16 0.29 10.14
C CYS A 30 -9.46 1.15 11.35
N GLY A 31 -8.93 2.37 11.47
CA GLY A 31 -8.97 3.05 12.76
C GLY A 31 -8.30 4.42 12.86
N GLY A 32 -8.74 5.21 13.84
CA GLY A 32 -8.11 6.48 14.15
C GLY A 32 -6.71 6.28 14.71
N ILE A 33 -5.66 6.80 14.04
CA ILE A 33 -4.35 6.96 14.68
C ILE A 33 -4.45 8.08 15.71
N VAL A 34 -3.97 7.78 16.91
CA VAL A 34 -3.97 8.70 18.05
C VAL A 34 -2.56 8.85 18.58
N SER A 35 -1.83 9.85 18.13
CA SER A 35 -0.40 10.00 18.43
C SER A 35 -0.10 11.36 19.06
N PRO A 36 0.96 11.50 19.89
CA PRO A 36 1.52 12.79 20.23
C PRO A 36 2.02 13.56 18.99
N ASP A 37 2.39 12.83 17.94
CA ASP A 37 2.70 13.37 16.62
C ASP A 37 1.43 13.48 15.77
N MET A 38 0.94 14.71 15.65
CA MET A 38 -0.25 15.00 14.84
C MET A 38 0.00 14.83 13.34
N ALA A 39 1.24 14.64 12.88
CA ALA A 39 1.60 14.44 11.47
C ALA A 39 1.69 12.95 11.05
N ALA A 40 1.41 12.02 11.96
CA ALA A 40 1.44 10.59 11.67
C ALA A 40 0.40 10.20 10.60
N LYS A 41 0.79 9.33 9.66
CA LYS A 41 -0.07 8.85 8.56
C LYS A 41 0.17 7.38 8.22
N VAL A 42 -0.86 6.71 7.70
CA VAL A 42 -0.75 5.38 7.07
C VAL A 42 -0.59 5.56 5.56
N THR A 43 0.42 4.90 4.99
CA THR A 43 0.74 4.97 3.56
C THR A 43 0.34 3.72 2.79
N GLY A 44 0.01 2.64 3.49
CA GLY A 44 -0.39 1.35 2.94
C GLY A 44 -1.04 0.48 4.00
N GLU A 45 -2.03 -0.32 3.58
CA GLU A 45 -2.82 -1.15 4.48
C GLU A 45 -3.05 -2.54 3.88
N GLN A 46 -2.78 -3.55 4.70
CA GLN A 46 -3.05 -4.95 4.37
C GLN A 46 -3.85 -5.59 5.49
N ALA A 47 -4.86 -6.38 5.11
CA ALA A 47 -5.60 -7.20 6.07
C ALA A 47 -5.95 -8.58 5.52
N LEU A 48 -6.00 -9.56 6.39
CA LEU A 48 -6.63 -10.84 6.21
C LEU A 48 -7.92 -10.85 7.02
N VAL A 49 -9.04 -11.20 6.39
CA VAL A 49 -10.33 -11.42 7.05
C VAL A 49 -10.79 -12.85 6.80
N THR A 50 -11.22 -13.52 7.86
CA THR A 50 -11.74 -14.90 7.82
C THR A 50 -12.85 -15.05 8.85
N LEU A 51 -13.87 -15.84 8.52
CA LEU A 51 -15.00 -16.12 9.39
C LEU A 51 -15.05 -17.62 9.62
N HIS A 52 -14.95 -18.04 10.88
CA HIS A 52 -15.00 -19.44 11.28
C HIS A 52 -15.84 -19.60 12.56
N GLY A 53 -16.84 -20.48 12.53
CA GLY A 53 -17.66 -20.78 13.72
C GLY A 53 -18.41 -19.56 14.29
N GLY A 54 -18.69 -18.54 13.47
CA GLY A 54 -19.29 -17.28 13.91
C GLY A 54 -18.32 -16.32 14.63
N THR A 55 -17.02 -16.55 14.51
CA THR A 55 -15.97 -15.62 14.91
C THR A 55 -15.26 -15.12 13.67
N GLU A 56 -15.23 -13.81 13.48
CA GLU A 56 -14.41 -13.17 12.47
C GLU A 56 -13.06 -12.80 13.08
N SER A 57 -12.00 -13.16 12.36
CA SER A 57 -10.63 -12.78 12.65
C SER A 57 -10.17 -11.78 11.60
N ILE A 58 -9.75 -10.59 12.05
CA ILE A 58 -9.08 -9.59 11.22
C ILE A 58 -7.61 -9.56 11.64
N VAL A 59 -6.71 -10.01 10.76
CA VAL A 59 -5.28 -9.75 10.91
C VAL A 59 -4.94 -8.54 10.06
N MET A 60 -4.33 -7.51 10.61
CA MET A 60 -3.99 -6.28 9.88
C MET A 60 -2.54 -5.87 10.08
N ALA A 61 -1.94 -5.32 9.03
CA ALA A 61 -0.64 -4.68 9.05
C ALA A 61 -0.76 -3.29 8.41
N LEU A 62 -0.24 -2.28 9.11
CA LEU A 62 -0.31 -0.88 8.70
C LEU A 62 1.11 -0.37 8.41
N ASP A 63 1.28 0.32 7.28
CA ASP A 63 2.50 1.08 7.00
C ASP A 63 2.36 2.47 7.60
N VAL A 64 3.07 2.74 8.69
CA VAL A 64 2.99 4.03 9.39
C VAL A 64 4.22 4.87 9.10
N GLN A 65 4.01 6.18 8.93
CA GLN A 65 5.06 7.18 8.98
C GLN A 65 4.77 8.15 10.12
N SER A 66 5.57 8.09 11.18
CA SER A 66 5.50 8.94 12.37
C SER A 66 6.90 9.42 12.77
N ILE A 67 6.99 10.59 13.42
CA ILE A 67 8.19 11.01 14.14
C ILE A 67 8.19 10.59 15.61
N ALA A 68 7.04 10.16 16.13
CA ALA A 68 6.92 9.55 17.46
C ALA A 68 7.24 8.04 17.42
N ASP A 69 7.73 7.53 18.54
CA ASP A 69 7.95 6.10 18.80
C ASP A 69 6.70 5.41 19.36
N ASN A 70 5.60 6.14 19.53
CA ASN A 70 4.33 5.62 20.01
C ASN A 70 3.12 6.17 19.22
N ALA A 71 2.08 5.35 19.14
CA ALA A 71 0.79 5.72 18.58
C ALA A 71 -0.33 4.90 19.25
N GLY A 72 -1.53 5.45 19.32
CA GLY A 72 -2.75 4.74 19.60
C GLY A 72 -3.42 4.34 18.28
N LEU A 73 -4.01 3.15 18.22
CA LEU A 73 -4.84 2.71 17.10
C LEU A 73 -6.21 2.32 17.65
N ILE A 74 -7.28 2.94 17.14
CA ILE A 74 -8.65 2.64 17.57
C ILE A 74 -9.39 1.97 16.42
N VAL A 75 -9.71 0.69 16.56
CA VAL A 75 -10.40 -0.09 15.54
C VAL A 75 -11.84 -0.39 15.96
N PRO A 76 -12.85 0.02 15.18
CA PRO A 76 -14.23 -0.37 15.41
C PRO A 76 -14.46 -1.84 15.08
N THR A 77 -15.17 -2.56 15.94
CA THR A 77 -15.57 -3.95 15.71
C THR A 77 -17.07 -4.14 15.98
N PRO A 78 -17.81 -4.93 15.18
CA PRO A 78 -19.25 -5.15 15.38
C PRO A 78 -19.61 -5.67 16.77
N ALA A 79 -18.71 -6.44 17.38
CA ALA A 79 -18.83 -6.99 18.72
C ALA A 79 -17.51 -6.77 19.49
N PRO A 80 -17.49 -6.92 20.83
CA PRO A 80 -16.25 -6.82 21.60
C PRO A 80 -15.22 -7.80 21.05
N ALA A 81 -14.01 -7.30 20.78
CA ALA A 81 -12.93 -8.09 20.21
C ALA A 81 -11.82 -8.36 21.23
N THR A 82 -11.13 -9.48 21.04
CA THR A 82 -9.83 -9.75 21.68
C THR A 82 -8.74 -9.36 20.70
N ALA A 83 -7.69 -8.67 21.18
CA ALA A 83 -6.57 -8.26 20.36
C ALA A 83 -5.28 -8.99 20.76
N THR A 84 -4.57 -9.53 19.79
CA THR A 84 -3.30 -10.25 19.97
C THR A 84 -2.32 -9.90 18.86
N THR A 85 -1.02 -10.04 19.12
CA THR A 85 -0.01 -9.97 18.05
C THR A 85 -0.16 -11.17 17.11
N ALA A 86 0.01 -10.96 15.80
CA ALA A 86 0.05 -12.01 14.80
C ALA A 86 1.48 -12.22 14.25
N ASP A 87 1.70 -13.33 13.54
CA ASP A 87 3.00 -13.65 12.97
C ASP A 87 3.44 -12.57 11.95
N PRO A 88 4.62 -11.94 12.13
CA PRO A 88 5.12 -10.96 11.17
C PRO A 88 5.32 -11.50 9.74
N GLY A 89 5.50 -12.82 9.59
CA GLY A 89 5.66 -13.49 8.30
C GLY A 89 4.36 -13.67 7.52
N LEU A 90 3.19 -13.52 8.15
CA LEU A 90 1.89 -13.88 7.56
C LEU A 90 1.61 -13.14 6.24
N PHE A 91 1.87 -11.83 6.18
CA PHE A 91 1.64 -11.07 4.94
C PHE A 91 2.69 -11.33 3.86
N GLY A 92 3.92 -11.69 4.25
CA GLY A 92 4.92 -12.19 3.31
C GLY A 92 4.48 -13.50 2.67
N GLU A 93 3.86 -14.39 3.45
CA GLU A 93 3.30 -15.64 2.98
C GLU A 93 2.10 -15.43 2.03
N LEU A 94 1.16 -14.55 2.41
CA LEU A 94 0.05 -14.15 1.55
C LEU A 94 0.55 -13.51 0.24
N ALA A 95 1.57 -12.67 0.28
CA ALA A 95 2.19 -12.09 -0.91
C ALA A 95 2.80 -13.17 -1.80
N ARG A 96 3.48 -14.19 -1.24
CA ARG A 96 4.02 -15.32 -1.98
C ARG A 96 2.92 -16.15 -2.66
N LEU A 97 1.85 -16.47 -1.93
CA LEU A 97 0.72 -17.25 -2.44
C LEU A 97 -0.03 -16.55 -3.58
N THR A 98 -0.07 -15.22 -3.55
CA THR A 98 -0.84 -14.38 -4.47
C THR A 98 0.02 -13.61 -5.47
N ALA A 99 1.30 -13.94 -5.56
CA ALA A 99 2.24 -13.29 -6.48
C ALA A 99 1.73 -13.42 -7.93
N PRO A 100 1.79 -12.34 -8.75
CA PRO A 100 1.41 -12.41 -10.15
C PRO A 100 2.25 -13.44 -10.93
N LYS A 101 1.67 -14.05 -11.97
CA LYS A 101 2.44 -14.82 -12.95
C LYS A 101 3.18 -13.86 -13.87
N VAL A 102 4.46 -14.14 -14.12
CA VAL A 102 5.26 -13.36 -15.09
C VAL A 102 5.33 -14.13 -16.41
N GLU A 103 4.82 -13.53 -17.48
CA GLU A 103 4.85 -14.10 -18.83
C GLU A 103 5.77 -13.27 -19.75
N PRO A 104 6.55 -13.89 -20.66
CA PRO A 104 7.34 -13.14 -21.63
C PRO A 104 6.45 -12.32 -22.58
N GLY A 105 6.76 -11.03 -22.77
CA GLY A 105 6.05 -10.17 -23.70
C GLY A 105 6.14 -10.63 -25.16
N ALA A 106 5.05 -10.42 -25.92
CA ALA A 106 5.06 -10.56 -27.37
C ALA A 106 5.90 -9.43 -28.01
N PRO A 107 6.66 -9.67 -29.10
CA PRO A 107 7.43 -8.63 -29.73
C PRO A 107 6.52 -7.55 -30.31
N SER A 108 6.49 -6.38 -29.66
CA SER A 108 5.83 -5.17 -30.16
C SER A 108 6.80 -4.39 -31.03
N GLY A 109 6.47 -4.25 -32.31
CA GLY A 109 7.21 -3.42 -33.25
C GLY A 109 6.91 -1.93 -33.02
N ALA A 110 7.98 -1.14 -32.98
CA ALA A 110 8.07 0.33 -33.13
C ALA A 110 7.44 1.22 -32.03
N GLY A 111 8.29 2.06 -31.41
CA GLY A 111 7.86 3.33 -30.80
C GLY A 111 8.52 3.65 -29.44
N LEU A 112 9.57 4.46 -29.50
CA LEU A 112 10.26 5.26 -28.47
C LEU A 112 9.48 5.51 -27.15
N ASP A 113 10.05 5.07 -26.02
CA ASP A 113 10.45 5.91 -24.87
C ASP A 113 11.02 5.00 -23.76
N GLU A 114 12.30 5.21 -23.44
CA GLU A 114 13.07 4.39 -22.51
C GLU A 114 12.97 4.97 -21.09
N VAL A 115 12.22 4.30 -20.21
CA VAL A 115 12.40 4.40 -18.75
C VAL A 115 12.53 2.98 -18.22
N GLY A 116 13.78 2.58 -17.95
CA GLY A 116 14.09 1.23 -17.49
C GLY A 116 13.43 0.90 -16.16
N ALA A 117 12.49 -0.06 -16.18
CA ALA A 117 12.01 -0.74 -14.99
C ALA A 117 12.80 -2.04 -14.81
N GLY A 118 13.64 -2.10 -13.78
CA GLY A 118 14.37 -3.30 -13.39
C GLY A 118 13.44 -4.47 -13.01
N PRO A 119 13.98 -5.70 -12.96
CA PRO A 119 13.20 -6.91 -12.72
C PRO A 119 12.34 -6.78 -11.47
N GLY A 120 11.06 -7.16 -11.58
CA GLY A 120 10.10 -7.16 -10.48
C GLY A 120 10.63 -7.94 -9.30
N ALA A 121 11.24 -7.22 -8.37
CA ALA A 121 11.70 -7.75 -7.11
C ALA A 121 10.49 -8.18 -6.29
N ALA A 122 10.65 -9.24 -5.49
CA ALA A 122 9.78 -9.47 -4.35
C ALA A 122 9.60 -8.14 -3.59
N PRO A 123 8.41 -7.86 -3.01
CA PRO A 123 8.17 -6.60 -2.33
C PRO A 123 9.32 -6.31 -1.36
N THR A 124 9.99 -5.19 -1.59
CA THR A 124 11.09 -4.76 -0.74
C THR A 124 10.47 -4.24 0.54
N VAL A 125 10.60 -4.99 1.63
CA VAL A 125 10.23 -4.51 2.97
C VAL A 125 11.19 -3.37 3.31
N ILE A 126 10.71 -2.13 3.17
CA ILE A 126 11.54 -0.93 3.25
C ILE A 126 11.96 -0.65 4.71
N ALA A 127 11.12 -1.06 5.66
CA ALA A 127 11.41 -1.17 7.09
C ALA A 127 10.25 -1.92 7.78
N GLN A 128 10.57 -2.77 8.76
CA GLN A 128 9.60 -3.37 9.67
C GLN A 128 9.89 -2.86 11.08
N VAL A 129 8.85 -2.43 11.79
CA VAL A 129 8.96 -1.91 13.15
C VAL A 129 8.52 -2.99 14.13
N GLN A 130 9.48 -3.50 14.92
CA GLN A 130 9.18 -4.37 16.04
C GLN A 130 8.42 -3.56 17.10
N LEU A 131 7.18 -3.94 17.34
CA LEU A 131 6.39 -3.34 18.41
C LEU A 131 6.86 -3.88 19.77
N GLY A 132 6.86 -3.02 20.78
CA GLY A 132 6.93 -3.40 22.18
C GLY A 132 5.66 -4.16 22.62
N PRO A 133 5.49 -4.44 23.92
CA PRO A 133 4.29 -5.09 24.41
C PRO A 133 3.02 -4.39 23.92
N LEU A 134 2.14 -5.15 23.25
CA LEU A 134 0.85 -4.66 22.79
C LEU A 134 -0.05 -4.47 24.02
N GLU A 135 -0.42 -3.22 24.32
CA GLU A 135 -1.45 -2.91 25.31
C GLU A 135 -2.76 -2.65 24.57
N ALA A 136 -3.74 -3.55 24.67
CA ALA A 136 -5.04 -3.38 24.05
C ALA A 136 -6.16 -3.29 25.10
N THR A 137 -7.10 -2.38 24.88
CA THR A 137 -8.31 -2.25 25.70
C THR A 137 -9.54 -2.24 24.81
N THR A 138 -10.49 -3.12 25.09
CA THR A 138 -11.77 -3.16 24.38
C THR A 138 -12.80 -2.31 25.11
N LEU A 139 -13.33 -1.31 24.40
CA LEU A 139 -14.33 -0.36 24.85
C LEU A 139 -15.69 -0.79 24.27
N THR A 140 -16.71 -0.82 25.13
CA THR A 140 -18.06 -1.24 24.76
C THR A 140 -19.09 -0.26 25.32
N GLY A 141 -20.16 0.00 24.55
CA GLY A 141 -21.23 0.91 24.94
C GLY A 141 -20.78 2.37 25.11
N GLY A 142 -21.71 3.20 25.58
CA GLY A 142 -21.47 4.63 25.85
C GLY A 142 -21.77 5.55 24.68
N ASP A 143 -21.33 6.80 24.82
CA ASP A 143 -21.47 7.86 23.82
C ASP A 143 -20.06 8.37 23.37
N PRO A 144 -19.98 9.17 22.30
CA PRO A 144 -18.69 9.64 21.78
C PRO A 144 -17.87 10.45 22.78
N SER A 145 -18.52 11.08 23.78
CA SER A 145 -17.84 11.83 24.83
C SER A 145 -17.20 10.90 25.87
N GLY A 146 -17.81 9.75 26.16
CA GLY A 146 -17.26 8.72 27.02
C GLY A 146 -16.02 8.06 26.42
N VAL A 147 -16.08 7.67 25.15
CA VAL A 147 -14.91 7.10 24.42
C VAL A 147 -13.77 8.13 24.37
N ARG A 148 -14.09 9.39 24.06
CA ARG A 148 -13.11 10.48 24.05
C ARG A 148 -12.51 10.73 25.43
N GLY A 149 -13.32 10.78 26.48
CA GLY A 149 -12.85 10.99 27.85
C GLY A 149 -11.94 9.86 28.33
N TRP A 150 -12.24 8.61 27.95
CA TRP A 150 -11.34 7.48 28.22
C TRP A 150 -10.01 7.66 27.50
N LEU A 151 -10.03 8.02 26.21
CA LEU A 151 -8.82 8.23 25.41
C LEU A 151 -7.97 9.39 25.96
N ASP A 152 -8.58 10.54 26.23
CA ASP A 152 -7.91 11.70 26.82
C ASP A 152 -7.29 11.36 28.19
N GLY A 153 -8.04 10.63 29.03
CA GLY A 153 -7.57 10.17 30.34
C GLY A 153 -6.39 9.20 30.30
N HIS A 154 -6.19 8.51 29.17
CA HIS A 154 -5.07 7.59 28.93
C HIS A 154 -3.98 8.20 28.02
N GLY A 155 -4.02 9.53 27.80
CA GLY A 155 -2.99 10.26 27.05
C GLY A 155 -3.13 10.22 25.53
N TYR A 156 -4.26 9.72 25.02
CA TYR A 156 -4.54 9.62 23.59
C TYR A 156 -5.33 10.85 23.12
N ARG A 157 -4.69 11.73 22.35
CA ARG A 157 -5.35 12.92 21.76
C ARG A 157 -5.85 12.65 20.36
N MET A 158 -7.17 12.48 20.21
CA MET A 158 -7.80 12.35 18.90
C MET A 158 -8.09 13.70 18.26
N ARG A 159 -8.00 13.73 16.93
CA ARG A 159 -8.48 14.85 16.14
C ARG A 159 -10.01 14.91 16.11
N PRO A 160 -10.62 16.11 16.05
CA PRO A 160 -12.08 16.24 15.96
C PRO A 160 -12.67 15.49 14.76
N GLU A 161 -11.98 15.48 13.62
CA GLU A 161 -12.44 14.83 12.39
C GLU A 161 -12.51 13.31 12.53
N VAL A 162 -11.54 12.71 13.23
CA VAL A 162 -11.51 11.27 13.56
C VAL A 162 -12.60 10.93 14.56
N THR A 163 -12.76 11.78 15.57
CA THR A 163 -13.77 11.63 16.62
C THR A 163 -15.18 11.60 16.03
N ALA A 164 -15.46 12.46 15.04
CA ALA A 164 -16.76 12.49 14.35
C ALA A 164 -17.08 11.18 13.61
N GLN A 165 -16.07 10.40 13.21
CA GLN A 165 -16.28 9.10 12.56
C GLN A 165 -16.61 7.97 13.56
N LEU A 166 -16.53 8.21 14.87
CA LEU A 166 -16.93 7.22 15.88
C LEU A 166 -18.46 7.14 16.02
N ASP A 167 -19.16 8.26 15.79
CA ASP A 167 -20.60 8.37 16.03
C ASP A 167 -21.44 7.32 15.25
N PRO A 168 -21.17 7.02 13.96
CA PRO A 168 -21.93 6.01 13.22
C PRO A 168 -21.80 4.61 13.83
N TYR A 169 -20.62 4.26 14.36
CA TYR A 169 -20.37 2.97 14.99
C TYR A 169 -21.05 2.85 16.35
N LEU A 170 -20.96 3.91 17.16
CA LEU A 170 -21.64 3.98 18.46
C LEU A 170 -23.16 3.85 18.31
N ARG A 171 -23.76 4.54 17.32
CA ARG A 171 -25.19 4.38 17.01
C ARG A 171 -25.56 2.97 16.55
N GLN A 172 -24.62 2.23 15.98
CA GLN A 172 -24.80 0.84 15.55
C GLN A 172 -24.47 -0.17 16.66
N GLY A 173 -24.11 0.30 17.86
CA GLY A 173 -23.76 -0.56 18.99
C GLY A 173 -22.43 -1.29 18.83
N TRP A 174 -21.54 -0.80 17.96
CA TRP A 174 -20.21 -1.38 17.78
C TRP A 174 -19.32 -1.15 19.00
N SER A 175 -18.35 -2.03 19.18
CA SER A 175 -17.26 -1.89 20.14
C SER A 175 -16.06 -1.23 19.49
N PHE A 176 -15.07 -0.83 20.29
CA PHE A 176 -13.80 -0.31 19.81
C PHE A 176 -12.65 -1.00 20.53
N VAL A 177 -11.64 -1.40 19.79
CA VAL A 177 -10.37 -1.82 20.36
C VAL A 177 -9.42 -0.64 20.29
N ALA A 178 -9.01 -0.14 21.45
CA ALA A 178 -7.96 0.86 21.56
C ALA A 178 -6.63 0.15 21.87
N MET A 179 -5.65 0.28 20.98
CA MET A 179 -4.34 -0.35 21.09
C MET A 179 -3.26 0.70 21.24
N ARG A 180 -2.34 0.47 22.16
CA ARG A 180 -1.10 1.23 22.28
C ARG A 180 -0.01 0.53 21.51
N LEU A 181 0.51 1.24 20.53
CA LEU A 181 1.65 0.84 19.73
C LEU A 181 2.86 1.60 20.27
N THR A 182 3.90 0.86 20.63
CA THR A 182 5.17 1.43 21.11
C THR A 182 6.30 0.78 20.33
N GLY A 183 7.32 1.56 19.98
CA GLY A 183 8.54 1.12 19.33
C GLY A 183 9.76 1.62 20.09
N THR A 184 10.93 1.04 19.80
CA THR A 184 12.23 1.52 20.33
C THR A 184 12.83 2.64 19.48
N THR A 185 12.21 2.93 18.34
CA THR A 185 12.55 3.98 17.38
C THR A 185 11.24 4.59 16.84
N PRO A 186 11.29 5.78 16.19
CA PRO A 186 10.11 6.36 15.55
C PRO A 186 9.43 5.36 14.61
N LEU A 187 8.10 5.25 14.70
CA LEU A 187 7.31 4.30 13.91
C LEU A 187 7.38 4.66 12.42
N ARG A 188 8.20 3.92 11.66
CA ARG A 188 8.41 4.12 10.22
C ARG A 188 8.47 2.78 9.49
N GLY A 189 7.59 2.60 8.52
CA GLY A 189 7.46 1.36 7.75
C GLY A 189 6.31 0.51 8.24
N GLN A 190 6.35 -0.78 7.89
CA GLN A 190 5.29 -1.73 8.23
C GLN A 190 5.36 -2.08 9.71
N LEU A 191 4.25 -1.93 10.41
CA LEU A 191 4.12 -2.39 11.80
C LEU A 191 3.91 -3.90 11.84
N ASP A 192 4.33 -4.53 12.94
CA ASP A 192 3.99 -5.93 13.19
C ASP A 192 2.46 -6.15 13.14
N PRO A 193 2.00 -7.25 12.54
CA PRO A 193 0.58 -7.52 12.41
C PRO A 193 -0.14 -7.68 13.74
N VAL A 194 -1.38 -7.20 13.79
CA VAL A 194 -2.29 -7.39 14.93
C VAL A 194 -3.51 -8.17 14.47
N GLN A 195 -3.93 -9.14 15.28
CA GLN A 195 -5.15 -9.92 15.10
C GLN A 195 -6.24 -9.44 16.06
N LEU A 196 -7.45 -9.25 15.52
CA LEU A 196 -8.66 -8.94 16.25
C LEU A 196 -9.68 -10.07 16.02
N ASP A 197 -10.12 -10.70 17.10
CA ASP A 197 -11.13 -11.77 17.07
C ASP A 197 -12.42 -11.31 17.72
N PHE A 198 -13.54 -11.35 16.99
CA PHE A 198 -14.85 -10.96 17.51
C PHE A 198 -15.98 -11.79 16.90
N ARG A 199 -17.12 -11.82 17.59
CA ARG A 199 -18.32 -12.48 17.10
C ARG A 199 -18.89 -11.72 15.90
N SER A 200 -19.13 -12.43 14.80
CA SER A 200 -19.73 -11.88 13.59
C SER A 200 -20.51 -12.96 12.82
N ASP A 201 -21.48 -12.55 12.02
CA ASP A 201 -22.24 -13.39 11.09
C ASP A 201 -21.88 -13.13 9.62
N ARG A 202 -21.01 -12.14 9.37
CA ARG A 202 -20.59 -11.71 8.04
C ARG A 202 -19.15 -11.23 8.09
N LEU A 203 -18.44 -11.30 6.96
CA LEU A 203 -17.11 -10.69 6.84
C LEU A 203 -17.25 -9.17 6.66
N VAL A 204 -16.65 -8.41 7.57
CA VAL A 204 -16.63 -6.96 7.55
C VAL A 204 -15.25 -6.42 7.91
N TYR A 205 -14.79 -5.46 7.13
CA TYR A 205 -13.54 -4.75 7.39
C TYR A 205 -13.83 -3.24 7.58
N PRO A 206 -13.55 -2.69 8.77
CA PRO A 206 -13.95 -1.34 9.14
C PRO A 206 -13.20 -0.29 8.30
N MET A 207 -13.96 0.55 7.60
CA MET A 207 -13.42 1.56 6.67
C MET A 207 -14.00 2.96 6.85
N ARG A 208 -15.10 3.15 7.59
CA ARG A 208 -15.71 4.49 7.71
C ARG A 208 -14.83 5.48 8.46
N MET A 209 -13.98 5.01 9.39
CA MET A 209 -13.00 5.89 10.05
C MET A 209 -12.01 6.54 9.06
N SER A 210 -11.75 5.87 7.94
CA SER A 210 -10.89 6.35 6.86
C SER A 210 -11.47 7.55 6.11
N ALA A 211 -12.75 7.89 6.32
CA ALA A 211 -13.37 9.06 5.72
C ALA A 211 -12.72 10.39 6.16
N ALA A 212 -12.04 10.38 7.30
CA ALA A 212 -11.29 11.54 7.77
C ALA A 212 -9.86 11.63 7.18
N ALA A 213 -9.45 10.68 6.33
CA ALA A 213 -8.19 10.74 5.58
C ALA A 213 -8.22 11.89 4.56
N LYS A 214 -7.05 12.46 4.27
CA LYS A 214 -6.89 13.52 3.26
C LYS A 214 -6.22 13.04 1.97
N ASP A 215 -5.44 11.98 2.07
CA ASP A 215 -4.69 11.41 0.96
C ASP A 215 -5.43 10.19 0.37
N THR A 216 -5.15 9.87 -0.89
CA THR A 216 -5.61 8.63 -1.53
C THR A 216 -5.23 7.41 -0.68
N GLN A 217 -6.19 6.51 -0.45
CA GLN A 217 -5.97 5.29 0.33
C GLN A 217 -5.78 4.10 -0.62
N TYR A 218 -4.82 3.24 -0.27
CA TYR A 218 -4.56 1.97 -0.94
C TYR A 218 -4.73 0.84 0.07
N VAL A 219 -5.74 0.01 -0.15
CA VAL A 219 -6.12 -1.05 0.79
C VAL A 219 -6.08 -2.39 0.06
N THR A 220 -5.36 -3.35 0.63
CA THR A 220 -5.37 -4.74 0.16
C THR A 220 -6.02 -5.62 1.21
N VAL A 221 -7.18 -6.19 0.88
CA VAL A 221 -7.84 -7.17 1.75
C VAL A 221 -7.75 -8.55 1.13
N TYR A 222 -7.24 -9.48 1.91
CA TYR A 222 -7.28 -10.91 1.67
C TYR A 222 -8.50 -11.46 2.40
N THR A 223 -9.40 -12.11 1.68
CA THR A 223 -10.47 -12.90 2.30
C THR A 223 -10.09 -14.37 2.23
N LEU A 224 -10.15 -15.08 3.35
CA LEU A 224 -10.00 -16.53 3.39
C LEU A 224 -11.34 -17.13 3.79
N ALA A 225 -12.03 -17.74 2.83
CA ALA A 225 -13.41 -18.24 2.97
C ALA A 225 -13.61 -19.60 2.27
N GLU A 226 -14.82 -20.15 2.37
CA GLU A 226 -15.21 -21.37 1.65
C GLU A 226 -15.21 -21.17 0.13
N HIS A 227 -15.57 -19.97 -0.32
CA HIS A 227 -15.73 -19.59 -1.72
C HIS A 227 -14.90 -18.37 -2.08
N ARG A 228 -14.75 -18.10 -3.39
CA ARG A 228 -14.27 -16.83 -3.90
C ARG A 228 -15.15 -15.71 -3.38
N MET A 229 -14.54 -14.64 -2.88
CA MET A 229 -15.29 -13.51 -2.31
C MET A 229 -15.22 -12.28 -3.21
N GLN A 230 -16.19 -11.40 -3.04
CA GLN A 230 -16.22 -10.07 -3.64
C GLN A 230 -16.72 -9.05 -2.61
N ARG A 231 -16.42 -7.76 -2.85
CA ARG A 231 -17.03 -6.68 -2.08
C ARG A 231 -18.52 -6.58 -2.41
N THR A 232 -19.32 -6.36 -1.37
CA THR A 232 -20.80 -6.29 -1.42
C THR A 232 -21.35 -5.01 -0.80
N ASP A 233 -20.47 -4.14 -0.28
CA ASP A 233 -20.84 -2.85 0.28
C ASP A 233 -21.17 -1.81 -0.82
N ALA A 234 -21.85 -0.73 -0.42
CA ALA A 234 -22.34 0.30 -1.32
C ALA A 234 -21.22 1.16 -1.95
N ASP A 235 -20.03 1.18 -1.35
CA ASP A 235 -18.89 1.96 -1.85
C ASP A 235 -18.11 1.20 -2.93
N ALA A 236 -18.29 -0.11 -3.06
CA ALA A 236 -17.57 -0.97 -4.00
C ALA A 236 -17.69 -0.48 -5.47
N ASN A 237 -18.85 0.04 -5.87
CA ASN A 237 -19.09 0.54 -7.22
C ASN A 237 -18.57 1.96 -7.47
N ARG A 238 -18.08 2.64 -6.43
CA ARG A 238 -17.59 4.02 -6.48
C ARG A 238 -16.06 4.11 -6.30
N GLN A 239 -15.43 2.97 -6.06
CA GLN A 239 -14.00 2.86 -5.79
C GLN A 239 -13.36 1.96 -6.85
N ALA A 240 -12.05 2.12 -7.05
CA ALA A 240 -11.32 1.26 -7.97
C ALA A 240 -11.00 -0.06 -7.27
N VAL A 241 -11.91 -1.04 -7.40
CA VAL A 241 -11.78 -2.38 -6.82
C VAL A 241 -11.26 -3.35 -7.87
N ARG A 242 -10.21 -4.10 -7.53
CA ARG A 242 -9.61 -5.12 -8.39
C ARG A 242 -9.39 -6.42 -7.61
N VAL A 243 -9.77 -7.54 -8.22
CA VAL A 243 -9.35 -8.87 -7.75
C VAL A 243 -7.98 -9.15 -8.36
N ASP A 244 -6.98 -9.39 -7.51
CA ASP A 244 -5.60 -9.69 -7.92
C ASP A 244 -5.32 -11.19 -7.93
N TYR A 245 -6.03 -11.94 -7.09
CA TYR A 245 -5.89 -13.38 -6.95
C TYR A 245 -7.20 -13.99 -6.42
N ALA A 246 -7.54 -15.18 -6.89
CA ALA A 246 -8.62 -16.02 -6.43
C ALA A 246 -8.20 -17.49 -6.60
N GLY A 247 -8.13 -18.27 -5.52
CA GLY A 247 -7.86 -19.70 -5.61
C GLY A 247 -7.60 -20.37 -4.28
N SER A 248 -7.68 -21.70 -4.28
CA SER A 248 -7.42 -22.50 -3.08
C SER A 248 -5.95 -22.42 -2.63
N VAL A 249 -5.74 -22.24 -1.33
CA VAL A 249 -4.42 -22.21 -0.67
C VAL A 249 -4.20 -23.35 0.31
N ARG A 250 -5.19 -24.23 0.48
CA ARG A 250 -5.09 -25.40 1.36
C ARG A 250 -3.87 -26.26 0.98
N GLY A 251 -2.99 -26.52 1.94
CA GLY A 251 -1.78 -27.32 1.74
C GLY A 251 -0.68 -26.64 0.92
N ARG A 252 -0.78 -25.33 0.66
CA ARG A 252 0.21 -24.54 -0.11
C ARG A 252 0.99 -23.55 0.75
N THR A 253 0.79 -23.59 2.07
CA THR A 253 1.39 -22.67 3.04
C THR A 253 2.04 -23.43 4.19
N GLY A 254 3.10 -22.85 4.75
CA GLY A 254 3.73 -23.32 5.99
C GLY A 254 3.43 -22.43 7.20
N ASP A 255 2.68 -21.33 7.00
CA ASP A 255 2.25 -20.44 8.07
C ASP A 255 1.19 -21.14 8.94
N PRO A 256 1.36 -21.20 10.28
CA PRO A 256 0.44 -21.92 11.15
C PRO A 256 -1.00 -21.38 11.09
N ALA A 257 -1.19 -20.06 11.09
CA ALA A 257 -2.50 -19.43 11.09
C ALA A 257 -3.22 -19.66 9.76
N LEU A 258 -2.53 -19.47 8.63
CA LEU A 258 -3.10 -19.77 7.32
C LEU A 258 -3.40 -21.27 7.14
N THR A 259 -2.58 -22.15 7.72
CA THR A 259 -2.84 -23.60 7.72
C THR A 259 -4.12 -23.93 8.48
N GLU A 260 -4.31 -23.34 9.67
CA GLU A 260 -5.52 -23.51 10.47
C GLU A 260 -6.76 -22.94 9.76
N PHE A 261 -6.70 -21.68 9.33
CA PHE A 261 -7.84 -21.02 8.67
C PHE A 261 -8.22 -21.73 7.36
N SER A 262 -7.24 -22.13 6.54
CA SER A 262 -7.50 -22.82 5.27
C SER A 262 -8.00 -24.27 5.44
N ALA A 263 -8.02 -24.80 6.66
CA ALA A 263 -8.59 -26.10 6.95
C ALA A 263 -10.12 -26.12 6.75
N THR A 264 -10.80 -24.98 6.94
CA THR A 264 -12.24 -24.83 6.67
C THR A 264 -12.54 -23.82 5.58
N ASN A 265 -11.69 -22.82 5.43
CA ASN A 265 -11.82 -21.75 4.44
C ASN A 265 -10.71 -21.85 3.38
N PRO A 266 -10.74 -22.83 2.46
CA PRO A 266 -9.61 -23.09 1.57
C PRO A 266 -9.36 -21.97 0.55
N TYR A 267 -10.36 -21.13 0.26
CA TYR A 267 -10.36 -20.22 -0.87
C TYR A 267 -9.86 -18.83 -0.47
N LEU A 268 -8.71 -18.43 -0.99
CA LEU A 268 -8.12 -17.11 -0.79
C LEU A 268 -8.51 -16.19 -1.95
N THR A 269 -9.04 -15.00 -1.64
CA THR A 269 -9.23 -13.92 -2.61
C THR A 269 -8.46 -12.68 -2.18
N LYS A 270 -7.61 -12.14 -3.05
CA LYS A 270 -6.91 -10.86 -2.83
C LYS A 270 -7.64 -9.76 -3.59
N ILE A 271 -8.10 -8.76 -2.85
CA ILE A 271 -8.84 -7.61 -3.38
C ILE A 271 -8.07 -6.35 -3.05
N SER A 272 -7.61 -5.64 -4.08
CA SER A 272 -6.98 -4.33 -3.92
C SER A 272 -7.98 -3.23 -4.27
N THR A 273 -8.07 -2.22 -3.41
CA THR A 273 -8.94 -1.06 -3.56
C THR A 273 -8.12 0.21 -3.53
N THR A 274 -8.29 1.06 -4.55
CA THR A 274 -7.82 2.45 -4.52
C THR A 274 -8.99 3.39 -4.27
N ILE A 275 -8.87 4.23 -3.25
CA ILE A 275 -9.88 5.23 -2.84
C ILE A 275 -9.28 6.61 -3.03
N THR A 276 -9.62 7.26 -4.14
CA THR A 276 -9.09 8.58 -4.49
C THR A 276 -9.74 9.73 -3.71
N ASP A 277 -11.00 9.57 -3.32
CA ASP A 277 -11.74 10.50 -2.45
C ASP A 277 -12.17 9.81 -1.16
N PRO A 278 -11.33 9.83 -0.10
CA PRO A 278 -11.65 9.19 1.17
C PRO A 278 -12.90 9.78 1.83
N ALA A 279 -13.16 11.09 1.67
CA ALA A 279 -14.31 11.74 2.30
C ALA A 279 -15.66 11.18 1.81
N ALA A 280 -15.68 10.50 0.66
CA ALA A 280 -16.85 9.82 0.11
C ALA A 280 -17.10 8.41 0.69
N ILE A 281 -16.23 7.89 1.55
CA ILE A 281 -16.41 6.59 2.22
C ILE A 281 -17.63 6.69 3.15
N GLY A 282 -18.66 5.92 2.83
CA GLY A 282 -19.92 5.86 3.59
C GLY A 282 -20.15 4.54 4.30
N THR A 283 -19.42 3.48 3.91
CA THR A 283 -19.64 2.11 4.38
C THR A 283 -18.33 1.41 4.74
N ASP A 284 -18.44 0.41 5.62
CA ASP A 284 -17.35 -0.56 5.82
C ASP A 284 -17.32 -1.53 4.65
N PHE A 285 -16.16 -2.13 4.38
CA PHE A 285 -16.11 -3.19 3.37
C PHE A 285 -16.85 -4.40 3.92
N THR A 286 -17.72 -4.98 3.10
CA THR A 286 -18.39 -6.24 3.43
C THR A 286 -18.16 -7.22 2.30
N PHE A 287 -17.94 -8.48 2.66
CA PHE A 287 -17.56 -9.51 1.70
C PHE A 287 -18.60 -10.62 1.65
N GLY A 288 -18.96 -11.02 0.43
CA GLY A 288 -19.88 -12.12 0.16
C GLY A 288 -19.35 -13.01 -0.97
N PRO A 289 -19.91 -14.22 -1.14
CA PRO A 289 -19.52 -15.12 -2.22
C PRO A 289 -19.70 -14.46 -3.58
N ALA A 290 -18.72 -14.66 -4.47
CA ALA A 290 -18.84 -14.31 -5.88
C ALA A 290 -19.79 -15.28 -6.60
N THR A 291 -20.19 -14.95 -7.82
CA THR A 291 -21.07 -15.81 -8.63
C THR A 291 -20.41 -17.14 -9.00
N THR A 292 -19.08 -17.18 -9.08
CA THR A 292 -18.28 -18.37 -9.42
C THR A 292 -17.01 -18.42 -8.59
N ASP A 293 -16.49 -19.63 -8.40
CA ASP A 293 -15.18 -19.90 -7.80
C ASP A 293 -14.05 -19.97 -8.84
N ASP A 294 -14.24 -19.31 -9.99
CA ASP A 294 -13.26 -19.35 -11.07
C ASP A 294 -11.91 -18.83 -10.57
N PRO A 295 -10.82 -19.62 -10.69
CA PRO A 295 -9.53 -19.20 -10.22
C PRO A 295 -9.03 -18.02 -11.05
N TYR A 296 -8.37 -17.09 -10.39
CA TYR A 296 -7.76 -15.94 -11.02
C TYR A 296 -6.38 -15.68 -10.40
N GLN A 297 -5.42 -15.30 -11.24
CA GLN A 297 -4.13 -14.84 -10.79
C GLN A 297 -3.66 -13.79 -11.77
N GLN A 298 -3.32 -12.61 -11.26
CA GLN A 298 -2.82 -11.52 -12.09
C GLN A 298 -1.62 -12.00 -12.93
N VAL A 299 -1.58 -11.58 -14.20
CA VAL A 299 -0.47 -11.83 -15.11
C VAL A 299 0.21 -10.51 -15.42
N ILE A 300 1.52 -10.43 -15.19
CA ILE A 300 2.37 -9.31 -15.59
C ILE A 300 3.21 -9.79 -16.76
N ARG A 301 3.18 -9.05 -17.88
CA ARG A 301 4.04 -9.34 -19.03
C ARG A 301 5.37 -8.62 -18.84
N SER A 302 6.48 -9.34 -18.91
CA SER A 302 7.81 -8.72 -18.92
C SER A 302 8.13 -8.23 -20.33
N GLU A 303 8.63 -7.01 -20.44
CA GLU A 303 9.25 -6.55 -21.68
C GLU A 303 10.48 -7.42 -21.95
N ARG A 304 10.54 -8.07 -23.11
CA ARG A 304 11.78 -8.77 -23.51
C ARG A 304 12.89 -7.72 -23.69
N PRO A 305 14.13 -8.00 -23.26
CA PRO A 305 15.27 -7.22 -23.71
C PRO A 305 15.23 -7.14 -25.25
N HIS A 306 15.35 -5.93 -25.79
CA HIS A 306 15.49 -5.74 -27.23
C HIS A 306 16.78 -6.46 -27.66
N ASP A 307 16.70 -7.35 -28.66
CA ASP A 307 17.89 -7.99 -29.22
C ASP A 307 18.59 -7.00 -30.17
N ASP A 308 19.38 -6.10 -29.59
CA ASP A 308 20.09 -5.02 -30.29
C ASP A 308 21.27 -5.52 -31.14
N THR A 309 21.53 -6.83 -31.19
CA THR A 309 22.66 -7.40 -31.95
C THR A 309 22.66 -6.99 -33.42
N ALA A 310 21.47 -6.95 -34.06
CA ALA A 310 21.34 -6.49 -35.44
C ALA A 310 21.67 -5.00 -35.62
N LEU A 311 21.25 -4.16 -34.67
CA LEU A 311 21.54 -2.72 -34.68
C LEU A 311 23.03 -2.45 -34.45
N GLN A 312 23.64 -3.16 -33.50
CA GLN A 312 25.08 -3.06 -33.22
C GLN A 312 25.93 -3.49 -34.42
N LEU A 313 25.55 -4.56 -35.12
CA LEU A 313 26.22 -4.99 -36.35
C LEU A 313 26.06 -3.95 -37.48
N ALA A 314 24.88 -3.34 -37.63
CA ALA A 314 24.65 -2.30 -38.63
C ALA A 314 25.45 -1.01 -38.35
N VAL A 315 25.54 -0.58 -37.08
CA VAL A 315 26.36 0.56 -36.66
C VAL A 315 27.84 0.27 -36.87
N GLY A 316 28.31 -0.93 -36.47
CA GLY A 316 29.68 -1.36 -36.68
C GLY A 316 30.08 -1.37 -38.16
N ALA A 317 29.21 -1.88 -39.03
CA ALA A 317 29.41 -1.86 -40.48
C ALA A 317 29.48 -0.42 -41.03
N SER A 318 28.63 0.48 -40.54
CA SER A 318 28.58 1.88 -40.97
C SER A 318 29.86 2.64 -40.58
N VAL A 319 30.36 2.44 -39.35
CA VAL A 319 31.61 3.03 -38.88
C VAL A 319 32.80 2.54 -39.72
N LEU A 320 32.83 1.24 -40.05
CA LEU A 320 33.88 0.67 -40.91
C LEU A 320 33.94 1.34 -42.29
N VAL A 321 32.77 1.58 -42.91
CA VAL A 321 32.67 2.25 -44.22
C VAL A 321 33.20 3.69 -44.14
N VAL A 322 32.85 4.44 -43.09
CA VAL A 322 33.32 5.81 -42.90
C VAL A 322 34.85 5.85 -42.71
N VAL A 323 35.40 4.94 -41.89
CA VAL A 323 36.85 4.86 -41.69
C VAL A 323 37.58 4.55 -42.99
N LEU A 324 37.08 3.58 -43.78
CA LEU A 324 37.65 3.25 -45.09
C LEU A 324 37.59 4.46 -46.05
N ALA A 325 36.47 5.18 -46.09
CA ALA A 325 36.33 6.37 -46.93
C ALA A 325 37.31 7.48 -46.53
N VAL A 326 37.53 7.71 -45.22
CA VAL A 326 38.51 8.68 -44.72
C VAL A 326 39.94 8.26 -45.07
N VAL A 327 40.29 6.98 -44.91
CA VAL A 327 41.62 6.47 -45.28
C VAL A 327 41.88 6.64 -46.77
N VAL A 328 40.90 6.34 -47.62
CA VAL A 328 40.98 6.55 -49.07
C VAL A 328 41.14 8.04 -49.39
N ALA A 329 40.35 8.92 -48.78
CA ALA A 329 40.42 10.36 -49.00
C ALA A 329 41.78 10.94 -48.57
N VAL A 330 42.30 10.55 -47.39
CA VAL A 330 43.63 10.98 -46.90
C VAL A 330 44.74 10.46 -47.80
N GLY A 331 44.64 9.21 -48.27
CA GLY A 331 45.57 8.62 -49.24
C GLY A 331 45.58 9.38 -50.57
N TRP A 332 44.40 9.76 -51.06
CA TRP A 332 44.22 10.52 -52.30
C TRP A 332 44.79 11.95 -52.17
N ILE A 333 44.50 12.64 -51.08
CA ILE A 333 45.03 13.98 -50.78
C ILE A 333 46.56 13.96 -50.66
N ARG A 334 47.13 12.95 -49.96
CA ARG A 334 48.59 12.81 -49.83
C ARG A 334 49.29 12.51 -51.15
N ARG A 335 48.65 11.74 -52.05
CA ARG A 335 49.16 11.51 -53.41
C ARG A 335 49.15 12.78 -54.24
N HIS A 336 48.06 13.56 -54.21
CA HIS A 336 47.96 14.81 -54.98
C HIS A 336 48.87 15.93 -54.45
N ARG A 337 49.11 16.01 -53.13
CA ARG A 337 50.07 16.97 -52.56
C ARG A 337 51.54 16.65 -52.87
N ARG A 338 51.86 15.42 -53.29
CA ARG A 338 53.20 15.04 -53.75
C ARG A 338 53.40 15.21 -55.26
N ALA A 339 52.33 15.55 -55.99
CA ALA A 339 52.34 15.74 -57.44
C ALA A 339 52.21 17.23 -57.85
N ALA A 340 52.20 18.15 -56.89
CA ALA A 340 52.35 19.58 -57.16
C ALA A 340 53.85 19.94 -57.10
N PRO A 341 54.45 20.44 -58.21
CA PRO A 341 55.86 20.82 -58.27
C PRO A 341 56.20 22.05 -57.41
#